data_AF-A0A257Q523-F1
#
_entry.id   AF-A0A257Q523-F1
#
_cell.length_a   1.000
_cell.length_b   1.000
_cell.length_c   1.000
_cell.angle_alpha   90.00
_cell.angle_beta   90.00
_cell.angle_gamma   90.00
#
_symmetry.space_group_name_H-M   'P 1'
#
loop_
_entity.id
_entity.type
_entity.pdbx_description
1 polymer ?
#
loop_
_entity_poly.entity_id
_entity_poly.type
_entity_poly.pdbx_seq_one_letter_code
_entity_poly.pdbx_strand_id
1 'polypeptide(L)' 'DVQDSLAASIPFPSRLGRPEDYAKLVNSIITNEMLNGETIRLDGAIRMAPK' A
#
# COMPACT_ATOMS: atom_id res chain seq x y z
N ASP A 1 10.13 -4.37 -17.02
CA ASP A 1 9.00 -5.13 -17.59
C ASP A 1 7.90 -5.46 -16.58
N VAL A 2 8.05 -6.46 -15.71
CA VAL A 2 6.98 -6.86 -14.75
C VAL A 2 6.71 -5.79 -13.70
N GLN A 3 7.76 -5.20 -13.10
CA GLN A 3 7.61 -4.13 -12.12
C GLN A 3 6.93 -2.89 -12.71
N ASP A 4 7.25 -2.55 -13.97
CA ASP A 4 6.65 -1.41 -14.68
C ASP A 4 5.19 -1.67 -15.01
N SER A 5 4.85 -2.89 -15.47
CA SER A 5 3.46 -3.29 -15.70
C SER A 5 2.62 -3.26 -14.41
N LEU A 6 3.22 -3.64 -13.28
CA LEU A 6 2.55 -3.60 -11.99
C LEU A 6 2.36 -2.16 -11.53
N ALA A 7 3.38 -1.31 -11.66
CA ALA A 7 3.27 0.12 -11.34
C ALA A 7 2.17 0.81 -12.15
N ALA A 8 2.03 0.48 -13.44
CA ALA A 8 1.00 1.02 -14.32
C ALA A 8 -0.43 0.59 -13.93
N SER A 9 -0.58 -0.58 -13.29
CA SER A 9 -1.88 -1.08 -12.83
C SER A 9 -2.37 -0.45 -11.52
N ILE A 10 -1.54 0.36 -10.85
CA ILE A 10 -1.90 1.05 -9.60
C ILE A 10 -2.67 2.34 -9.92
N PRO A 11 -3.94 2.48 -9.47
CA PRO A 11 -4.75 3.67 -9.74
C PRO A 11 -4.10 4.99 -9.32
N PHE A 12 -3.77 5.15 -8.03
CA PHE A 12 -3.07 6.34 -7.55
C PHE A 12 -2.46 6.09 -6.16
N PRO A 13 -1.24 6.56 -5.88
CA PRO A 13 -0.28 7.11 -6.85
C PRO A 13 0.24 6.03 -7.80
N SER A 14 0.31 6.31 -9.11
CA SER A 14 0.66 5.33 -10.16
C SER A 14 2.17 5.00 -10.19
N ARG A 15 2.63 4.39 -9.10
CA ARG A 15 4.00 3.94 -8.87
C ARG A 15 4.01 2.82 -7.85
N LEU A 16 5.11 2.07 -7.78
CA LEU A 16 5.34 1.17 -6.66
C LEU A 16 5.46 1.95 -5.34
N GLY A 17 4.98 1.34 -4.26
CA GLY A 17 5.18 1.84 -2.90
C GLY A 17 6.66 1.90 -2.56
N ARG A 18 7.06 2.91 -1.79
CA ARG A 18 8.41 3.00 -1.24
C ARG A 18 8.42 2.51 0.20
N PRO A 19 9.54 2.01 0.74
CA PRO A 19 9.62 1.58 2.13
C PRO A 19 9.14 2.65 3.13
N GLU A 20 9.38 3.94 2.83
CA GLU A 20 8.97 5.05 3.67
C GLU A 20 7.45 5.25 3.71
N ASP A 21 6.72 4.84 2.66
CA ASP A 21 5.25 4.89 2.65
C ASP A 21 4.68 3.88 3.67
N TYR A 22 5.29 2.70 3.77
CA TYR A 22 4.93 1.68 4.75
C TYR A 22 5.32 2.10 6.18
N ALA A 23 6.51 2.65 6.36
CA ALA A 23 6.98 3.13 7.66
C ALA A 23 6.05 4.20 8.26
N LYS A 24 5.50 5.09 7.42
CA LYS A 24 4.50 6.08 7.86
C LYS A 24 3.25 5.41 8.44
N LEU A 25 2.74 4.36 7.81
CA LEU A 25 1.58 3.61 8.31
C LEU A 25 1.90 2.93 9.65
N VAL A 26 3.07 2.29 9.76
CA VAL A 26 3.53 1.67 11.01
C VAL A 26 3.56 2.70 12.13
N ASN A 27 4.13 3.88 11.88
CA ASN A 27 4.15 4.96 12.85
C ASN A 27 2.72 5.37 13.27
N SER A 28 1.80 5.54 12.32
CA SER A 28 0.39 5.85 12.62
C SER A 28 -0.29 4.79 13.49
N ILE A 29 0.02 3.50 13.29
CA ILE A 29 -0.52 2.40 14.10
C ILE A 29 0.01 2.47 15.53
N ILE A 30 1.33 2.54 15.71
CA ILE A 30 1.92 2.47 17.06
C ILE A 30 1.64 3.72 17.91
N THR A 31 1.30 4.86 17.29
CA THR A 31 0.98 6.10 18.00
C THR A 31 -0.51 6.32 18.26
N ASN A 32 -1.40 5.43 17.79
CA ASN A 32 -2.85 5.59 17.93
C ASN A 32 -3.47 4.36 18.59
N GLU A 33 -3.77 4.46 19.88
CA GLU A 33 -4.30 3.38 20.72
C GLU A 33 -5.64 2.81 20.22
N MET A 34 -6.40 3.57 19.43
CA MET A 34 -7.69 3.14 18.89
C MET A 34 -7.56 2.27 17.63
N LEU A 35 -6.38 2.20 16.99
CA LEU A 35 -6.16 1.28 15.88
C LEU A 35 -5.89 -0.11 16.42
N ASN A 36 -6.92 -0.95 16.44
CA ASN A 36 -6.85 -2.29 17.04
C ASN A 36 -7.72 -3.29 16.27
N GLY A 37 -7.23 -4.53 16.12
CA GLY A 37 -8.00 -5.63 15.53
C GLY A 37 -8.37 -5.46 14.05
N GLU A 38 -7.64 -4.63 13.30
CA GLU A 38 -7.98 -4.24 11.92
C GLU A 38 -6.87 -4.61 10.92
N THR A 39 -7.25 -4.78 9.65
CA THR A 39 -6.35 -4.95 8.51
C THR A 39 -6.44 -3.75 7.57
N ILE A 40 -5.35 -2.98 7.47
CA ILE A 40 -5.27 -1.82 6.57
C ILE A 40 -4.52 -2.21 5.30
N ARG A 41 -5.17 -2.09 4.14
CA ARG A 41 -4.50 -2.22 2.84
C ARG A 41 -3.78 -0.92 2.49
N LEU A 42 -2.48 -1.01 2.21
CA LEU A 42 -1.67 0.09 1.69
C LEU A 42 -1.18 -0.27 0.28
N ASP A 43 -2.02 -0.06 -0.72
CA ASP A 43 -1.85 -0.70 -2.04
C ASP A 43 -2.19 0.21 -3.23
N GLY A 44 -2.42 1.51 -3.01
CA GLY A 44 -2.79 2.45 -4.08
C GLY A 44 -4.11 2.08 -4.78
N ALA A 45 -5.00 1.35 -4.10
CA ALA A 45 -6.29 0.85 -4.58
C ALA A 45 -6.21 -0.25 -5.66
N ILE A 46 -5.03 -0.88 -5.86
CA ILE A 46 -4.90 -1.97 -6.82
C ILE A 46 -5.76 -3.19 -6.43
N ARG A 47 -6.29 -3.88 -7.44
CA ARG A 47 -6.87 -5.23 -7.33
C ARG A 47 -6.14 -6.12 -8.33
N MET A 48 -5.47 -7.17 -7.83
CA MET A 48 -4.72 -8.08 -8.69
C MET A 48 -5.69 -8.96 -9.47
N ALA A 49 -5.62 -8.89 -10.79
CA ALA A 49 -6.35 -9.82 -11.65
C ALA A 49 -5.73 -11.23 -11.57
N PRO A 50 -6.53 -12.30 -11.74
CA PRO A 50 -6.00 -13.65 -11.93
C PRO A 50 -5.06 -13.68 -13.15
N LYS A 51 -4.05 -14.55 -13.10
CA LYS A 51 -3.11 -14.78 -14.19
C LYS A 51 -3.63 -15.82 -15.16
#